data_AF-A0A7C4U7D8-F1
#
_entry.id   AF-A0A7C4U7D8-F1
#
_cell.length_a   1.000
_cell.length_b   1.000
_cell.length_c   1.000
_cell.angle_alpha   90.00
_cell.angle_beta   90.00
_cell.angle_gamma   90.00
#
_symmetry.space_group_name_H-M   'P 1'
#
loop_
_entity.id
_entity.type
_entity.pdbx_description
1 polymer ?
#
loop_
_entity_poly.entity_id
_entity_poly.type
_entity_poly.pdbx_seq_one_letter_code
_entity_poly.pdbx_strand_id
1 'polypeptide(L)' 'VEVFLKYDFHCLGCAAASFENLEEGAKAHGIDVDKIVKELNNAIKA' A
#
# COMPACT_ATOMS: atom_id res chain seq x y z
N VAL A 1 5.86 -6.50 4.31
CA VAL A 1 5.14 -5.38 4.95
C VAL A 1 5.87 -4.05 4.82
N GLU A 2 7.21 -4.04 4.70
CA GLU A 2 8.02 -2.83 4.63
C GLU A 2 7.61 -1.84 3.53
N VAL A 3 7.28 -2.32 2.33
CA VAL A 3 6.81 -1.46 1.22
C VAL A 3 5.55 -0.69 1.62
N PHE A 4 4.57 -1.34 2.26
CA PHE A 4 3.35 -0.66 2.72
C PHE A 4 3.65 0.42 3.76
N LEU A 5 4.53 0.12 4.74
CA LEU A 5 4.91 1.07 5.78
C LEU A 5 5.64 2.30 5.23
N LYS A 6 6.46 2.12 4.18
CA LYS A 6 7.13 3.22 3.48
C LYS A 6 6.16 4.20 2.80
N TYR A 7 4.98 3.74 2.43
CA TYR A 7 3.93 4.52 1.75
C TYR A 7 2.78 4.89 2.69
N ASP A 8 3.04 5.05 4.00
CA ASP A 8 2.06 5.49 5.01
C ASP A 8 0.89 4.52 5.31
N PHE A 9 0.93 3.28 4.82
CA PHE A 9 -0.06 2.23 5.16
C PHE A 9 0.23 1.61 6.55
N HIS A 10 0.44 2.44 7.57
CA HIS A 10 0.62 1.97 8.97
C HIS A 10 -0.65 1.31 9.52
N CYS A 11 -1.81 1.64 8.96
CA CYS A 11 -3.12 1.13 9.32
C CYS A 11 -3.46 -0.22 8.67
N LEU A 12 -2.55 -0.88 7.95
CA LEU A 12 -2.80 -2.15 7.25
C LEU A 12 -3.35 -3.28 8.15
N GLY A 13 -3.20 -3.16 9.48
CA GLY A 13 -3.76 -4.09 10.48
C GLY A 13 -5.10 -3.64 11.09
N CYS A 14 -5.64 -2.49 10.70
CA CYS A 14 -6.94 -2.00 11.16
C CYS A 14 -8.08 -2.76 10.45
N ALA A 15 -9.20 -2.97 11.13
CA ALA A 15 -10.39 -3.55 10.51
C ALA A 15 -10.85 -2.78 9.25
N ALA A 16 -10.65 -1.45 9.23
CA ALA A 16 -10.98 -0.60 8.08
C ALA A 16 -10.22 -1.00 6.80
N ALA A 17 -8.96 -1.43 6.91
CA ALA A 17 -8.13 -1.79 5.76
C ALA A 17 -8.65 -3.02 4.99
N SER A 18 -9.50 -3.83 5.63
CA SER A 18 -10.17 -4.97 4.95
C SER A 18 -11.32 -4.55 4.04
N PHE A 19 -11.76 -3.29 4.11
CA PHE A 19 -12.87 -2.73 3.35
C PHE A 19 -12.43 -1.77 2.23
N GLU A 20 -11.13 -1.66 1.98
CA GLU A 20 -10.57 -0.84 0.90
C GLU A 20 -9.62 -1.69 0.04
N ASN A 21 -9.43 -1.28 -1.21
CA ASN A 21 -8.35 -1.78 -2.04
C ASN A 21 -7.12 -0.86 -1.97
N LEU A 22 -6.01 -1.31 -2.57
CA LEU A 22 -4.74 -0.58 -2.52
C LEU A 22 -4.80 0.82 -3.16
N GLU A 23 -5.58 0.99 -4.24
CA GLU A 23 -5.73 2.28 -4.93
C GLU A 23 -6.57 3.26 -4.10
N GLU A 24 -7.65 2.79 -3.47
CA GLU A 24 -8.49 3.59 -2.59
C GLU A 24 -7.70 4.11 -1.38
N GLY A 25 -6.93 3.23 -0.74
CA GLY A 25 -6.02 3.62 0.35
C GLY A 25 -4.95 4.62 -0.11
N ALA A 26 -4.32 4.38 -1.28
CA ALA A 26 -3.30 5.28 -1.81
C ALA A 26 -3.87 6.67 -2.10
N LYS A 27 -5.10 6.74 -2.65
CA LYS A 27 -5.80 7.98 -2.94
C LYS A 27 -6.13 8.79 -1.68
N ALA A 28 -6.51 8.13 -0.58
CA ALA A 28 -6.76 8.80 0.70
C ALA A 28 -5.52 9.53 1.26
N HIS A 29 -4.33 9.07 0.87
CA HIS A 29 -3.04 9.63 1.29
C HIS A 29 -2.33 10.43 0.17
N GLY A 30 -2.94 10.60 -1.00
CA GLY A 30 -2.36 11.34 -2.14
C GLY A 30 -1.15 10.65 -2.77
N ILE A 31 -1.07 9.32 -2.66
CA ILE A 31 0.04 8.50 -3.15
C ILE A 31 -0.30 7.92 -4.52
N ASP A 32 0.71 7.86 -5.38
CA ASP A 32 0.64 7.19 -6.68
C ASP A 32 0.70 5.66 -6.51
N VAL A 33 -0.43 4.99 -6.74
CA VAL A 33 -0.58 3.54 -6.58
C VAL A 33 0.38 2.73 -7.46
N ASP A 34 0.74 3.24 -8.65
CA ASP A 34 1.61 2.53 -9.57
C ASP A 34 3.03 2.38 -9.01
N LYS A 35 3.49 3.36 -8.22
CA LYS A 35 4.79 3.29 -7.52
C LYS A 35 4.79 2.18 -6.47
N ILE A 36 3.71 2.05 -5.70
CA ILE A 36 3.55 1.02 -4.69
C ILE A 36 3.57 -0.36 -5.35
N VAL A 37 2.75 -0.55 -6.39
CA VAL A 37 2.63 -1.82 -7.12
C VAL A 37 3.98 -2.23 -7.74
N LYS A 38 4.73 -1.28 -8.30
CA LYS A 38 6.06 -1.55 -8.85
C LYS A 38 7.04 -2.02 -7.77
N GLU A 39 7.08 -1.36 -6.61
CA GLU A 39 7.95 -1.76 -5.51
C GLU A 39 7.55 -3.11 -4.90
N LEU A 40 6.25 -3.37 -4.73
CA LEU A 40 5.74 -4.66 -4.27
C LEU A 40 6.17 -5.79 -5.20
N ASN A 41 6.00 -5.61 -6.51
CA ASN A 41 6.41 -6.60 -7.51
C ASN A 41 7.93 -6.84 -7.52
N ASN A 42 8.74 -5.81 -7.27
CA ASN A 42 10.18 -5.96 -7.14
C ASN A 42 10.56 -6.74 -5.87
N ALA A 43 9.86 -6.49 -4.75
CA ALA A 43 10.14 -7.13 -3.47
C ALA A 43 9.86 -8.64 -3.47
N ILE A 44 8.91 -9.12 -4.28
CA ILE A 44 8.55 -10.55 -4.36
C ILE A 44 9.28 -11.33 -5.45
N LYS A 45 10.00 -10.64 -6.35
CA LYS A 45 10.84 -11.28 -7.39
C LYS A 45 12.24 -11.64 -6.88
N ALA A 46 12.58 -11.23 -5.66
CA ALA A 46 13.85 -11.51 -4.99
C ALA A 46 13.90 -12.92 -4.41
#